data_AF-A0AAU5TWU6-F1
#
_entry.id   AF-A0AAU5TWU6-F1
#
_cell.length_a   1.000
_cell.length_b   1.000
_cell.length_c   1.000
_cell.angle_alpha   90.00
_cell.angle_beta   90.00
_cell.angle_gamma   90.00
#
_symmetry.space_group_name_H-M   'P 1'
#
loop_
_entity.id
_entity.type
_entity.pdbx_description
1 polymer ?
#
loop_
_entity_poly.entity_id
_entity_poly.type
_entity_poly.pdbx_seq_one_letter_code
_entity_poly.pdbx_strand_id
1 'polypeptide(L)'
;MGYELHITRTADAMDTEEHPIAFVEWITFARTRRALREDGYLDLAHIGRQPLFTWISPGGGAVCFHWDAGQVTLSGAHAPDVDRMALADLAAELTANLVGDDGEYYAGSPGPSDAEH
;
A
#
# COMPACT_ATOMS: atom_id res chain seq x y z
N MET A 1 -16.18 0.67 12.09
CA MET A 1 -15.64 1.87 11.44
C MET A 1 -14.17 1.56 11.19
N GLY A 2 -13.88 0.92 10.06
CA GLY A 2 -12.51 0.59 9.69
C GLY A 2 -12.03 1.73 8.81
N TYR A 3 -11.12 2.53 9.33
CA TYR A 3 -10.36 3.46 8.50
C TYR A 3 -9.39 2.61 7.67
N GLU A 4 -9.26 2.94 6.40
CA GLU A 4 -8.33 2.31 5.47
C GLU A 4 -7.25 3.29 4.99
N LEU A 5 -6.10 2.74 4.63
CA LEU A 5 -5.06 3.48 3.93
C LEU A 5 -5.04 3.02 2.47
N HIS A 6 -4.58 3.88 1.59
CA HIS A 6 -4.47 3.63 0.16
C HIS A 6 -3.06 3.97 -0.29
N ILE A 7 -2.53 3.17 -1.20
CA ILE A 7 -1.32 3.49 -1.95
C ILE A 7 -1.74 4.00 -3.32
N THR A 8 -1.42 5.26 -3.59
CA THR A 8 -1.79 5.99 -4.80
C THR A 8 -0.60 6.77 -5.34
N ARG A 9 -0.42 6.86 -6.66
CA ARG A 9 0.63 7.74 -7.23
C ARG A 9 0.28 9.20 -7.13
N THR A 10 -1.01 9.48 -7.10
CA THR A 10 -1.53 10.83 -6.98
C THR A 10 -1.85 11.16 -5.55
N ALA A 11 -1.76 12.45 -5.30
CA ALA A 11 -2.12 13.08 -4.06
C ALA A 11 -3.65 12.98 -3.85
N ASP A 12 -4.41 13.37 -4.87
CA ASP A 12 -5.86 13.29 -4.84
C ASP A 12 -6.34 11.93 -5.36
N ALA A 13 -7.33 11.35 -4.68
CA ALA A 13 -8.00 10.14 -5.12
C ALA A 13 -8.68 10.35 -6.50
N MET A 14 -9.15 11.58 -6.78
CA MET A 14 -9.74 11.94 -8.08
C MET A 14 -8.74 11.90 -9.23
N ASP A 15 -7.45 12.08 -8.95
CA ASP A 15 -6.39 12.06 -9.95
C ASP A 15 -5.81 10.64 -10.18
N THR A 16 -6.25 9.64 -9.40
CA THR A 16 -5.75 8.26 -9.52
C THR A 16 -5.98 7.69 -10.93
N GLU A 17 -7.01 8.17 -11.63
CA GLU A 17 -7.29 7.81 -13.02
C GLU A 17 -6.21 8.30 -14.00
N GLU A 18 -5.49 9.38 -13.68
CA GLU A 18 -4.41 9.91 -14.53
C GLU A 18 -3.12 9.08 -14.41
N HIS A 19 -2.84 8.55 -13.22
CA HIS A 19 -1.63 7.78 -12.94
C HIS A 19 -1.90 6.51 -12.12
N PRO A 20 -2.68 5.54 -12.65
CA PRO A 20 -3.04 4.35 -11.90
C PRO A 20 -1.83 3.43 -11.68
N ILE A 21 -1.80 2.78 -10.52
CA ILE A 21 -0.97 1.60 -10.30
C ILE A 21 -1.61 0.45 -11.06
N ALA A 22 -0.92 -0.11 -12.05
CA ALA A 22 -1.48 -1.22 -12.83
C ALA A 22 -1.54 -2.50 -11.97
N PHE A 23 -2.56 -3.33 -12.18
CA PHE A 23 -2.68 -4.61 -11.45
C PHE A 23 -1.42 -5.49 -11.58
N VAL A 24 -0.91 -5.66 -12.80
CA VAL A 24 0.30 -6.48 -13.05
C VAL A 24 1.54 -5.89 -12.38
N GLU A 25 1.64 -4.56 -12.33
CA GLU A 25 2.71 -3.85 -11.63
C GLU A 25 2.67 -4.16 -10.13
N TRP A 26 1.50 -3.99 -9.50
CA TRP A 26 1.30 -4.32 -8.08
C TRP A 26 1.65 -5.78 -7.78
N ILE A 27 1.13 -6.74 -8.55
CA ILE A 27 1.38 -8.17 -8.31
C ILE A 27 2.87 -8.49 -8.46
N THR A 28 3.55 -7.91 -9.44
CA THR A 28 4.99 -8.11 -9.64
C THR A 28 5.77 -7.53 -8.47
N PHE A 29 5.45 -6.30 -8.07
CA PHE A 29 6.04 -5.66 -6.90
C PHE A 29 5.85 -6.51 -5.64
N ALA A 30 4.61 -6.83 -5.28
CA ALA A 30 4.27 -7.53 -4.05
C ALA A 30 4.97 -8.88 -3.92
N ARG A 31 5.06 -9.65 -5.01
CA ARG A 31 5.74 -10.96 -5.02
C ARG A 31 7.26 -10.89 -4.88
N THR A 32 7.87 -9.76 -5.22
CA THR A 32 9.33 -9.58 -5.07
C THR A 32 9.73 -9.07 -3.69
N ARG A 33 8.77 -8.59 -2.89
CA ARG A 33 9.03 -8.03 -1.57
C ARG A 33 8.94 -9.09 -0.49
N ARG A 34 10.06 -9.33 0.20
CA ARG A 34 10.13 -10.28 1.31
C ARG A 34 9.23 -9.90 2.49
N ALA A 35 8.90 -8.61 2.63
CA ALA A 35 8.03 -8.11 3.68
C ALA A 35 6.55 -8.46 3.44
N LEU A 36 6.17 -8.81 2.20
CA LEU A 36 4.81 -9.17 1.82
C LEU A 36 4.69 -10.68 1.63
N ARG A 37 3.65 -11.26 2.25
CA ARG A 37 3.28 -12.67 2.06
C ARG A 37 1.98 -12.75 1.29
N GLU A 38 1.94 -13.52 0.21
CA GLU A 38 0.67 -13.90 -0.44
C GLU A 38 -0.11 -14.80 0.53
N ASP A 39 -1.26 -14.34 1.02
CA ASP A 39 -2.07 -14.99 2.06
C ASP A 39 -3.51 -15.20 1.60
N GLY A 40 -3.64 -16.01 0.55
CA GLY A 40 -4.92 -16.38 -0.03
C GLY A 40 -5.36 -15.47 -1.17
N TYR A 41 -6.68 -15.39 -1.36
CA TYR A 41 -7.30 -14.72 -2.50
C TYR A 41 -8.51 -13.92 -2.04
N LEU A 42 -8.71 -12.76 -2.66
CA LEU A 42 -9.90 -11.93 -2.53
C LEU A 42 -10.67 -11.97 -3.84
N ASP A 43 -11.99 -12.09 -3.78
CA ASP A 43 -12.87 -12.03 -4.95
C ASP A 43 -13.73 -10.77 -4.86
N LEU A 44 -13.44 -9.80 -5.73
CA LEU A 44 -14.14 -8.52 -5.79
C LEU A 44 -15.10 -8.52 -6.98
N ALA A 45 -16.34 -8.09 -6.78
CA ALA A 45 -17.39 -8.20 -7.80
C ALA A 45 -17.05 -7.52 -9.15
N HIS A 46 -16.28 -6.44 -9.12
CA HIS A 46 -15.91 -5.64 -10.31
C HIS A 46 -14.53 -5.96 -10.90
N ILE A 47 -13.69 -6.71 -10.18
CA ILE A 47 -12.31 -7.05 -10.61
C ILE A 47 -12.14 -8.57 -10.81
N GLY A 48 -12.90 -9.37 -10.08
CA GLY A 48 -12.77 -10.81 -9.95
C GLY A 48 -11.74 -11.22 -8.89
N ARG A 49 -11.32 -12.48 -8.98
CA ARG A 49 -10.39 -13.10 -8.03
C ARG A 49 -8.96 -12.62 -8.22
N GLN A 50 -8.34 -12.17 -7.14
CA GLN A 50 -6.95 -11.72 -7.09
C GLN A 50 -6.23 -12.23 -5.82
N PRO A 51 -4.88 -12.30 -5.80
CA PRO A 51 -4.13 -12.61 -4.60
C PRO A 51 -4.28 -11.53 -3.53
N LEU A 52 -4.38 -11.94 -2.27
CA LEU A 52 -4.31 -11.05 -1.11
C LEU A 52 -2.89 -11.09 -0.55
N PHE A 53 -2.32 -9.93 -0.20
CA PHE A 53 -1.01 -9.88 0.44
C PHE A 53 -1.13 -9.37 1.87
N THR A 54 -0.28 -9.88 2.76
CA THR A 54 -0.22 -9.46 4.16
C THR A 54 1.19 -9.01 4.50
N TRP A 55 1.28 -7.85 5.14
CA TRP A 55 2.47 -7.36 5.82
C TRP A 55 2.28 -7.54 7.32
N ILE A 56 3.32 -7.97 8.01
CA ILE A 56 3.33 -8.09 9.47
C ILE A 56 4.35 -7.10 10.01
N SER A 57 3.88 -6.18 10.87
CA SER A 57 4.75 -5.23 11.54
C SER A 57 5.69 -5.94 12.52
N PRO A 58 6.83 -5.35 12.88
CA PRO A 58 7.68 -5.86 13.96
C PRO A 58 6.93 -5.99 15.29
N GLY A 59 5.90 -5.16 15.53
CA GLY A 59 5.01 -5.22 16.68
C GLY A 59 3.94 -6.33 16.60
N GLY A 60 3.86 -7.07 15.49
CA GLY A 60 2.90 -8.16 15.28
C GLY A 60 1.55 -7.74 14.68
N GLY A 61 1.38 -6.45 14.36
CA GLY A 61 0.20 -5.94 13.67
C GLY A 61 0.16 -6.43 12.22
N ALA A 62 -0.99 -6.92 11.77
CA ALA A 62 -1.18 -7.40 10.41
C ALA A 62 -1.93 -6.39 9.56
N VAL A 63 -1.42 -6.12 8.36
CA VAL A 63 -2.05 -5.26 7.36
C VAL A 63 -2.25 -6.05 6.08
N CYS A 64 -3.47 -6.06 5.57
CA CYS A 64 -3.83 -6.75 4.34
C CYS A 64 -3.87 -5.76 3.18
N PHE A 65 -3.35 -6.17 2.03
CA PHE A 65 -3.21 -5.37 0.82
C PHE A 65 -3.93 -6.08 -0.32
N HIS A 66 -4.74 -5.33 -1.05
CA HIS A 66 -5.31 -5.77 -2.31
C HIS A 66 -5.36 -4.61 -3.30
N TRP A 67 -5.32 -4.94 -4.58
CA TRP A 67 -5.44 -3.93 -5.62
C TRP A 67 -6.92 -3.65 -5.90
N ASP A 68 -7.26 -2.37 -6.01
CA ASP A 68 -8.59 -1.93 -6.37
C ASP A 68 -8.53 -0.77 -7.34
N ALA A 69 -9.03 -0.96 -8.57
CA ALA A 69 -9.27 0.09 -9.56
C ALA A 69 -8.16 1.16 -9.77
N GLY A 70 -6.87 0.77 -9.68
CA GLY A 70 -5.73 1.67 -9.92
C GLY A 70 -4.99 2.10 -8.65
N GLN A 71 -5.42 1.64 -7.48
CA GLN A 71 -4.76 1.85 -6.20
C GLN A 71 -4.59 0.52 -5.44
N VAL A 72 -3.87 0.56 -4.32
CA VAL A 72 -3.77 -0.57 -3.40
C VAL A 72 -4.38 -0.19 -2.07
N THR A 73 -5.41 -0.91 -1.63
CA THR A 73 -6.10 -0.66 -0.36
C THR A 73 -5.50 -1.51 0.75
N LEU A 74 -5.28 -0.86 1.90
CA LEU A 74 -4.68 -1.41 3.10
C LEU A 74 -5.71 -1.45 4.23
N SER A 75 -6.12 -2.66 4.59
CA SER A 75 -7.03 -2.88 5.72
C SER A 75 -6.25 -3.34 6.96
N GLY A 76 -6.63 -2.82 8.14
CA GLY A 76 -5.97 -3.15 9.42
C GLY A 76 -4.85 -2.20 9.85
N ALA A 77 -4.57 -1.15 9.07
CA ALA A 77 -3.46 -0.23 9.31
C ALA A 77 -3.62 0.69 10.54
N HIS A 78 -4.76 0.64 11.23
CA HIS A 78 -5.05 1.42 12.45
C HIS A 78 -4.72 0.67 13.72
N ALA A 79 -4.33 -0.61 13.63
CA ALA A 79 -3.88 -1.33 14.81
C ALA A 79 -2.70 -0.57 15.44
N PRO A 80 -2.68 -0.43 16.78
CA PRO A 80 -1.67 0.39 17.48
C PRO A 80 -0.24 -0.11 17.24
N ASP A 81 -0.09 -1.39 16.89
CA ASP A 81 1.19 -2.03 16.62
C ASP A 81 1.64 -1.92 15.15
N VAL A 82 0.86 -1.23 14.29
CA VAL A 82 1.22 -1.03 12.88
C VAL A 82 2.09 0.22 12.74
N ASP A 83 3.26 0.03 12.15
CA ASP A 83 4.18 1.12 11.81
C ASP A 83 3.81 1.71 10.45
N ARG A 84 3.16 2.88 10.45
CA ARG A 84 2.75 3.59 9.23
C ARG A 84 3.94 4.14 8.45
N MET A 85 5.09 4.38 9.09
CA MET A 85 6.30 4.83 8.38
C MET A 85 6.83 3.70 7.48
N ALA A 86 6.87 2.47 7.99
CA ALA A 86 7.27 1.31 7.20
C ALA A 86 6.30 1.02 6.03
N LEU A 87 5.00 1.29 6.22
CA LEU A 87 4.02 1.23 5.13
C LEU A 87 4.28 2.30 4.07
N ALA A 88 4.63 3.51 4.50
CA ALA A 88 4.94 4.61 3.59
C ALA A 88 6.26 4.37 2.83
N ASP A 89 7.25 3.74 3.47
CA ASP A 89 8.47 3.27 2.80
C ASP A 89 8.15 2.24 1.71
N LEU A 90 7.26 1.29 2.00
CA LEU A 90 6.80 0.31 1.01
C LEU A 90 6.07 0.96 -0.17
N ALA A 91 5.26 1.99 0.09
CA ALA A 91 4.60 2.78 -0.95
C ALA A 91 5.62 3.54 -1.81
N ALA A 92 6.63 4.15 -1.19
CA ALA A 92 7.69 4.88 -1.89
C ALA A 92 8.52 3.95 -2.79
N GLU A 93 8.77 2.70 -2.38
CA GLU A 93 9.42 1.70 -3.24
C GLU A 93 8.62 1.36 -4.50
N LEU A 94 7.30 1.56 -4.48
CA LEU A 94 6.41 1.44 -5.64
C LEU A 94 6.29 2.76 -6.41
N THR A 95 7.07 3.79 -6.05
CA THR A 95 6.95 5.15 -6.60
C THR A 95 5.54 5.71 -6.39
N ALA A 96 4.97 5.48 -5.20
CA ALA A 96 3.63 5.90 -4.82
C ALA A 96 3.63 6.51 -3.40
N ASN A 97 2.48 7.07 -3.02
CA ASN A 97 2.25 7.71 -1.72
C ASN A 97 1.33 6.83 -0.87
N LEU A 98 1.45 6.95 0.45
CA LEU A 98 0.50 6.38 1.39
C LEU A 98 -0.47 7.47 1.86
N VAL A 99 -1.74 7.30 1.56
CA VAL A 99 -2.81 8.28 1.79
C VAL A 99 -3.92 7.64 2.62
N GLY A 100 -4.47 8.36 3.61
CA GLY A 100 -5.64 7.91 4.36
C GLY A 100 -6.96 8.28 3.71
N ASP A 101 -8.05 7.66 4.17
CA ASP A 101 -9.42 7.96 3.70
C ASP A 101 -9.76 9.46 3.77
N ASP A 102 -9.21 10.19 4.74
CA ASP A 102 -9.40 11.63 4.94
C ASP A 102 -8.40 12.49 4.11
N GLY A 103 -7.62 11.88 3.21
CA GLY A 103 -6.60 12.57 2.41
C GLY A 103 -5.29 12.86 3.17
N GLU A 104 -5.08 12.20 4.31
CA GLU A 104 -3.87 12.37 5.14
C GLU A 104 -2.66 11.70 4.48
N TYR A 105 -1.55 12.44 4.34
CA TYR A 105 -0.30 11.89 3.78
C TYR A 105 0.61 11.37 4.85
N TYR A 106 1.14 10.18 4.60
CA TYR A 106 2.15 9.57 5.43
C TYR A 106 3.46 9.54 4.64
N ALA A 107 4.44 10.32 5.09
CA ALA A 107 5.78 10.30 4.53
C ALA A 107 6.55 9.11 5.10
N GLY A 108 7.26 8.39 4.22
CA GLY A 108 8.21 7.36 4.65
C GLY A 108 9.41 7.96 5.39
N SER A 109 10.29 7.08 5.84
CA SER A 109 11.62 7.45 6.26
C SER A 109 12.26 8.32 5.17
N PRO A 110 12.97 9.41 5.51
CA PRO A 110 13.82 10.04 4.52
C PRO A 110 14.78 8.95 4.06
N GLY A 111 14.63 8.50 2.80
CA GLY A 111 15.60 7.63 2.17
C GLY A 111 16.99 8.25 2.35
N PRO A 112 18.09 7.49 2.28
CA PRO A 112 19.40 8.09 2.29
C PRO A 112 19.45 9.10 1.15
N SER A 113 19.26 10.36 1.48
CA SER A 113 19.43 11.47 0.57
C SER A 113 20.85 11.27 0.07
N ASP A 114 21.02 11.18 -1.24
CA ASP A 114 22.33 11.40 -1.85
C ASP A 114 22.83 12.73 -1.28
N ALA A 115 23.67 12.62 -0.24
CA ALA A 115 24.44 13.71 0.29
C ALA A 115 25.53 13.95 -0.75
N GLU A 116 25.14 14.69 -1.81
CA GLU A 116 26.09 15.24 -2.75
C GLU A 116 27.10 16.09 -1.95
N HIS A 117 28.36 15.69 -2.11
CA HIS A 117 29.55 16.22 -1.45
C HIS A 117 30.01 17.53 -2.10
#